data_AF-A0A7J8SSM5-F1
#
_entry.id   AF-A0A7J8SSM5-F1
#
_cell.length_a   1.000
_cell.length_b   1.000
_cell.length_c   1.000
_cell.angle_alpha   90.00
_cell.angle_beta   90.00
_cell.angle_gamma   90.00
#
_symmetry.space_group_name_H-M   'P 1'
#
loop_
_entity.id
_entity.type
_entity.pdbx_description
1 polymer ?
#
loop_
_entity_poly.entity_id
_entity_poly.type
_entity_poly.pdbx_seq_one_letter_code
_entity_poly.pdbx_strand_id
1 'polypeptide(L)'
;MLQKLADIVSRNSNKSRIPILSKFWKTDDDIESEKLAREIQDLVIEIVKKRENKVSSGGAESFGSDFLGLLVKAFNNSDKKNKISMEDLVDECKTFYFAGQETVNASLAWAVLVLAIHRDWQDKARREMSMIINETLRLYTPLNGVVRRARRQVQVGKLVLPAEVDVLIPNMALHHDPQLWGDDAHVFKPERFEEGIAK
;
A
#
# COMPACT_ATOMS: atom_id res chain seq x y z
N MET A 1 -5.21 -11.05 17.14
CA MET A 1 -5.09 -12.52 17.20
C MET A 1 -3.68 -12.97 16.86
N LEU A 2 -3.16 -12.61 15.68
CA LEU A 2 -1.83 -13.05 15.23
C LEU A 2 -0.66 -12.52 16.06
N GLN A 3 -0.65 -11.24 16.43
CA GLN A 3 0.36 -10.69 17.35
C GLN A 3 0.45 -11.50 18.66
N LYS A 4 -0.71 -11.81 19.27
CA LYS A 4 -0.77 -12.63 20.48
C LYS A 4 -0.23 -14.04 20.24
N LEU A 5 -0.49 -14.62 19.07
CA LEU A 5 0.04 -15.94 18.70
C LEU A 5 1.56 -15.89 18.52
N ALA A 6 2.10 -14.83 17.91
CA ALA A 6 3.53 -14.57 17.82
C ALA A 6 4.17 -14.40 19.21
N ASP A 7 3.52 -13.67 20.11
CA ASP A 7 3.97 -13.48 21.49
C ASP A 7 4.03 -14.83 22.24
N ILE A 8 2.99 -15.66 22.10
CA ILE A 8 2.95 -17.01 22.69
C ILE A 8 4.10 -17.87 22.15
N VAL A 9 4.32 -17.86 20.83
CA VAL A 9 5.42 -18.60 20.19
C VAL A 9 6.77 -18.11 20.72
N SER A 10 6.97 -16.80 20.81
CA SER A 10 8.19 -16.20 21.34
C SER A 10 8.44 -16.59 22.80
N ARG A 11 7.44 -16.47 23.68
CA ARG A 11 7.52 -16.86 25.10
C ARG A 11 7.83 -18.35 25.31
N ASN A 12 7.41 -19.19 24.38
CA ASN A 12 7.58 -20.65 24.47
C ASN A 12 8.80 -21.17 23.72
N SER A 13 9.44 -20.36 22.87
CA SER A 13 10.59 -20.76 22.04
C SER A 13 11.75 -21.36 22.85
N ASN A 14 11.96 -20.90 24.09
CA ASN A 14 13.02 -21.36 24.98
C ASN A 14 12.54 -22.29 26.11
N LYS A 15 11.26 -22.69 26.12
CA LYS A 15 10.73 -23.61 27.15
C LYS A 15 10.95 -25.06 26.73
N SER A 16 11.66 -25.82 27.57
CA SER A 16 11.81 -27.27 27.40
C SER A 16 10.46 -27.98 27.58
N ARG A 17 9.93 -28.59 26.51
CA ARG A 17 8.72 -29.43 26.58
C ARG A 17 9.10 -30.90 26.74
N ILE A 18 8.45 -31.59 27.67
CA ILE A 18 8.49 -33.05 27.77
C ILE A 18 7.40 -33.61 26.83
N PRO A 19 7.74 -34.27 25.71
CA PRO A 19 6.82 -34.55 24.59
C PRO A 19 5.54 -35.33 24.94
N ILE A 20 5.58 -36.13 26.01
CA ILE A 20 4.48 -37.00 26.43
C ILE A 20 3.57 -36.30 27.43
N LEU A 21 4.12 -35.52 28.35
CA LEU A 21 3.34 -34.82 29.39
C LEU A 21 2.53 -33.65 28.80
N SER A 22 3.03 -33.02 27.73
CA SER A 22 2.31 -31.92 27.05
C SER A 22 1.01 -32.35 26.37
N LYS A 23 0.77 -33.66 26.17
CA LYS A 23 -0.52 -34.17 25.68
C LYS A 23 -1.60 -34.25 26.76
N PHE A 24 -1.21 -34.38 28.03
CA PHE A 24 -2.13 -34.52 29.15
C PHE A 24 -2.29 -33.22 29.95
N TRP A 25 -1.26 -32.37 29.95
CA TRP A 25 -1.26 -31.08 30.63
C TRP A 25 -0.94 -29.97 29.64
N LYS A 26 -1.99 -29.36 29.09
CA LYS A 26 -1.87 -28.15 28.25
C LYS A 26 -1.62 -26.94 29.14
N THR A 27 -0.67 -26.10 28.75
CA THR A 27 -0.46 -24.80 29.40
C THR A 27 -1.52 -23.80 28.96
N ASP A 28 -1.69 -22.71 29.69
CA ASP A 28 -2.58 -21.62 29.28
C ASP A 28 -2.20 -21.07 27.90
N ASP A 29 -0.89 -20.99 27.61
CA ASP A 29 -0.35 -20.61 26.30
C ASP A 29 -0.78 -21.61 25.20
N ASP A 30 -0.83 -22.92 25.48
CA ASP A 30 -1.31 -23.94 24.52
C ASP A 30 -2.80 -23.77 24.24
N ILE A 31 -3.60 -23.54 25.29
CA ILE A 31 -5.04 -23.35 25.17
C ILE A 31 -5.34 -22.05 24.39
N GLU A 32 -4.64 -20.96 24.70
CA GLU A 32 -4.82 -19.68 24.02
C GLU A 32 -4.36 -19.75 22.56
N SER A 33 -3.20 -20.35 22.28
CA SER A 33 -2.71 -20.48 20.89
C SER A 33 -3.64 -21.35 20.03
N GLU A 34 -4.16 -22.46 20.54
CA GLU A 34 -5.15 -23.28 19.83
C GLU A 34 -6.47 -22.52 19.58
N LYS A 35 -6.94 -21.73 20.55
CA LYS A 35 -8.11 -20.87 20.38
C LYS A 35 -7.88 -19.85 19.27
N LEU A 36 -6.77 -19.12 19.34
CA LEU A 36 -6.41 -18.11 18.35
C LEU A 36 -6.22 -18.70 16.94
N ALA A 37 -5.60 -19.88 16.83
CA ALA A 37 -5.43 -20.58 15.56
C ALA A 37 -6.78 -20.98 14.93
N ARG A 38 -7.74 -21.45 15.74
CA ARG A 38 -9.11 -21.75 15.30
C ARG A 38 -9.85 -20.50 14.83
N GLU A 39 -9.78 -19.40 15.58
CA GLU A 39 -10.40 -18.13 15.19
C GLU A 39 -9.86 -17.62 13.84
N ILE A 40 -8.54 -17.70 13.63
CA ILE A 40 -7.92 -17.33 12.35
C ILE A 40 -8.41 -18.23 11.21
N GLN A 41 -8.47 -19.55 11.46
CA GLN A 41 -8.97 -20.51 10.48
C GLN A 41 -10.43 -20.22 10.08
N ASP A 42 -11.30 -19.97 11.06
CA ASP A 42 -12.72 -19.67 10.80
C ASP A 42 -12.89 -18.40 9.96
N LEU A 43 -12.09 -17.37 10.22
CA LEU A 43 -12.08 -16.14 9.43
C LEU A 43 -11.61 -16.37 8.00
N VAL A 44 -10.56 -17.15 7.78
CA VAL A 44 -10.10 -17.48 6.43
C VAL A 44 -11.17 -18.26 5.68
N ILE A 45 -11.80 -19.25 6.32
CA ILE A 45 -12.92 -20.03 5.74
C ILE A 45 -14.08 -19.11 5.35
N GLU A 46 -14.44 -18.15 6.21
CA GLU A 46 -15.51 -17.20 5.92
C GLU A 46 -15.20 -16.35 4.68
N ILE A 47 -13.98 -15.82 4.57
CA ILE A 47 -13.54 -15.02 3.43
C ILE A 47 -13.58 -15.85 2.13
N VAL A 48 -13.12 -17.10 2.18
CA VAL A 48 -13.15 -18.03 1.04
C VAL A 48 -14.59 -18.29 0.60
N LYS A 49 -15.48 -18.68 1.52
CA LYS A 49 -16.89 -18.92 1.22
C LYS A 49 -17.57 -17.69 0.62
N LYS A 50 -17.27 -16.50 1.14
CA LYS A 50 -17.79 -15.23 0.61
C LYS A 50 -17.36 -15.02 -0.84
N ARG A 51 -16.12 -15.36 -1.20
CA ARG A 51 -15.64 -15.29 -2.60
C ARG A 51 -16.30 -16.33 -3.49
N GLU A 52 -16.41 -17.57 -3.02
CA GLU A 52 -17.08 -18.63 -3.78
C GLU A 52 -18.54 -18.28 -4.07
N ASN A 53 -19.28 -17.81 -3.06
CA ASN A 53 -20.67 -17.40 -3.22
C ASN A 53 -20.84 -16.26 -4.23
N LYS A 54 -19.89 -15.32 -4.27
CA LYS A 54 -19.94 -14.20 -5.22
C LYS A 54 -19.78 -14.66 -6.67
N VAL A 55 -18.95 -15.66 -6.92
CA VAL A 55 -18.79 -16.25 -8.27
C VAL A 55 -19.99 -17.12 -8.62
N SER A 56 -20.44 -17.98 -7.71
CA SER A 56 -21.59 -18.88 -7.93
C SER A 56 -22.91 -18.13 -8.17
N SER A 57 -23.08 -16.94 -7.60
CA SER A 57 -24.26 -16.08 -7.82
C SER A 57 -24.16 -15.19 -9.06
N GLY A 58 -23.09 -15.31 -9.86
CA GLY A 58 -22.85 -14.47 -11.04
C GLY A 58 -22.39 -13.03 -10.73
N GLY A 59 -22.10 -12.72 -9.47
CA GLY A 59 -21.61 -11.40 -9.03
C GLY A 59 -20.12 -11.14 -9.28
N ALA A 60 -19.38 -12.12 -9.80
CA ALA A 60 -17.99 -12.00 -10.25
C ALA A 60 -17.65 -13.09 -11.27
N GLU A 61 -16.83 -12.77 -12.26
CA GLU A 61 -16.38 -13.73 -13.29
C GLU A 61 -15.27 -14.67 -12.80
N SER A 62 -14.54 -14.31 -11.75
CA SER A 62 -13.45 -15.12 -11.19
C SER A 62 -13.25 -14.88 -9.68
N PHE A 63 -12.41 -15.72 -9.04
CA PHE A 63 -12.04 -15.59 -7.64
C PHE A 63 -11.01 -14.47 -7.35
N GLY A 64 -10.59 -13.73 -8.39
CA GLY A 64 -9.54 -12.71 -8.33
C GLY A 64 -8.17 -13.21 -8.79
N SER A 65 -7.26 -12.28 -9.07
CA SER A 65 -5.87 -12.54 -9.47
C SER A 65 -4.86 -12.35 -8.33
N ASP A 66 -5.35 -12.06 -7.12
CA ASP A 66 -4.52 -11.94 -5.92
C ASP A 66 -4.17 -13.32 -5.32
N PHE A 67 -3.29 -13.34 -4.33
CA PHE A 67 -2.80 -14.57 -3.69
C PHE A 67 -3.93 -15.50 -3.24
N LEU A 68 -4.95 -14.96 -2.55
CA LEU A 68 -6.10 -15.74 -2.11
C LEU A 68 -6.94 -16.24 -3.29
N GLY A 69 -7.08 -15.45 -4.35
CA GLY A 69 -7.81 -15.83 -5.56
C GLY A 69 -7.16 -17.01 -6.27
N LEU A 70 -5.83 -17.03 -6.32
CA LEU A 70 -5.05 -18.15 -6.84
C LEU A 70 -5.23 -19.43 -5.99
N LEU A 71 -5.22 -19.30 -4.65
CA LEU A 71 -5.46 -20.44 -3.77
C LEU A 71 -6.89 -20.99 -3.89
N VAL A 72 -7.92 -20.12 -3.95
CA VAL A 72 -9.32 -20.54 -4.13
C VAL A 72 -9.50 -21.21 -5.50
N LYS A 73 -8.81 -20.74 -6.54
CA LYS A 73 -8.79 -21.39 -7.86
C LYS A 73 -8.15 -22.78 -7.81
N ALA A 74 -7.04 -22.95 -7.08
CA ALA A 74 -6.41 -24.25 -6.87
C ALA A 74 -7.31 -25.19 -6.06
N PHE A 75 -7.98 -24.68 -5.02
CA PHE A 75 -8.94 -25.44 -4.22
C PHE A 75 -10.14 -25.93 -5.04
N ASN A 76 -10.59 -25.15 -6.02
CA ASN A 76 -11.69 -25.49 -6.93
C ASN A 76 -11.24 -26.19 -8.22
N ASN A 77 -9.98 -26.63 -8.33
CA ASN A 77 -9.46 -27.25 -9.54
C ASN A 77 -10.14 -28.60 -9.83
N SER A 78 -10.49 -28.84 -11.10
CA SER A 78 -11.08 -30.12 -11.55
C SER A 78 -10.07 -31.26 -11.61
N ASP A 79 -8.78 -30.96 -11.81
CA ASP A 79 -7.69 -31.94 -11.78
C ASP A 79 -7.26 -32.22 -10.33
N LYS A 80 -7.49 -33.45 -9.87
CA LYS A 80 -7.13 -33.90 -8.51
C LYS A 80 -5.65 -33.72 -8.18
N LYS A 81 -4.73 -33.76 -9.16
CA LYS A 81 -3.30 -33.56 -8.92
C LYS A 81 -2.96 -32.12 -8.54
N ASN A 82 -3.77 -31.18 -9.02
CA ASN A 82 -3.58 -29.73 -8.84
C ASN A 82 -4.58 -29.13 -7.84
N LYS A 83 -5.41 -29.97 -7.22
CA LYS A 83 -6.43 -29.57 -6.24
C LYS A 83 -5.84 -29.62 -4.83
N ILE A 84 -5.80 -28.47 -4.16
CA ILE A 84 -5.39 -28.37 -2.75
C ILE A 84 -6.57 -28.62 -1.81
N SER A 85 -6.29 -29.02 -0.57
CA SER A 85 -7.32 -29.14 0.47
C SER A 85 -7.67 -27.77 1.08
N MET A 86 -8.78 -27.72 1.84
CA MET A 86 -9.13 -26.52 2.59
C MET A 86 -8.09 -26.23 3.69
N GLU A 87 -7.49 -27.27 4.26
CA GLU A 87 -6.43 -27.15 5.25
C GLU A 87 -5.19 -26.51 4.63
N ASP A 88 -4.74 -27.00 3.46
CA ASP A 88 -3.61 -26.41 2.74
C ASP A 88 -3.84 -24.94 2.42
N LEU A 89 -5.04 -24.59 1.91
CA LEU A 89 -5.40 -23.20 1.61
C LEU A 89 -5.29 -22.31 2.85
N VAL A 90 -5.85 -22.77 3.97
CA VAL A 90 -5.86 -22.02 5.23
C VAL A 90 -4.45 -21.87 5.78
N ASP A 91 -3.63 -22.91 5.71
CA ASP A 91 -2.28 -22.92 6.26
C ASP A 91 -1.32 -22.07 5.41
N GLU A 92 -1.49 -22.05 4.09
CA GLU A 92 -0.78 -21.09 3.21
C GLU A 92 -1.18 -19.64 3.54
N CYS A 93 -2.47 -19.37 3.78
CA CYS A 93 -2.92 -18.04 4.20
C CYS A 93 -2.33 -17.63 5.56
N LYS A 94 -2.34 -18.53 6.55
CA LYS A 94 -1.74 -18.29 7.88
C LYS A 94 -0.25 -17.99 7.75
N THR A 95 0.47 -18.78 6.96
CA THR A 95 1.92 -18.63 6.75
C THR A 95 2.26 -17.30 6.09
N PHE A 96 1.60 -16.97 4.98
CA PHE A 96 1.80 -15.72 4.27
C PHE A 96 1.55 -14.50 5.18
N TYR A 97 0.44 -14.54 5.92
CA TYR A 97 0.06 -13.42 6.78
C TYR A 97 0.99 -13.29 7.99
N PHE A 98 1.34 -14.39 8.65
CA PHE A 98 2.23 -14.38 9.81
C PHE A 98 3.64 -13.90 9.44
N ALA A 99 4.21 -14.43 8.36
CA ALA A 99 5.53 -14.04 7.88
C ALA A 99 5.57 -12.57 7.42
N GLY A 100 4.50 -12.11 6.76
CA GLY A 100 4.43 -10.75 6.23
C GLY A 100 4.16 -9.67 7.27
N GLN A 101 3.41 -9.95 8.34
CA GLN A 101 2.99 -8.93 9.28
C GLN A 101 4.10 -8.50 10.25
N GLU A 102 4.68 -9.46 10.99
CA GLU A 102 5.63 -9.15 12.07
C GLU A 102 6.92 -8.53 11.52
N THR A 103 7.43 -9.07 10.41
CA THR A 103 8.70 -8.61 9.80
C THR A 103 8.58 -7.19 9.23
N VAL A 104 7.49 -6.89 8.52
CA VAL A 104 7.25 -5.55 7.93
C VAL A 104 6.95 -4.53 9.02
N ASN A 105 6.13 -4.87 10.02
CA ASN A 105 5.83 -3.97 11.14
C ASN A 105 7.09 -3.62 11.94
N ALA A 106 7.90 -4.62 12.28
CA ALA A 106 9.17 -4.39 12.98
C ALA A 106 10.11 -3.52 12.14
N SER A 107 10.28 -3.84 10.86
CA SER A 107 11.13 -3.06 9.95
C SER A 107 10.68 -1.60 9.83
N LEU A 108 9.36 -1.37 9.72
CA LEU A 108 8.80 -0.02 9.63
C LEU A 108 8.98 0.75 10.95
N ALA A 109 8.73 0.11 12.10
CA ALA A 109 8.94 0.72 13.40
C ALA A 109 10.39 1.15 13.60
N TRP A 110 11.35 0.28 13.27
CA TRP A 110 12.78 0.61 13.31
C TRP A 110 13.14 1.71 12.31
N ALA A 111 12.64 1.66 11.07
CA ALA A 111 12.89 2.70 10.08
C ALA A 111 12.40 4.08 10.57
N VAL A 112 11.18 4.15 11.12
CA VAL A 112 10.62 5.39 11.67
C VAL A 112 11.43 5.88 12.87
N LEU A 113 11.82 4.98 13.79
CA LEU A 113 12.66 5.33 14.94
C LEU A 113 14.01 5.90 14.50
N VAL A 114 14.71 5.20 13.60
CA VAL A 114 16.02 5.61 13.07
C VAL A 114 15.91 6.95 12.35
N LEU A 115 14.88 7.16 11.53
CA LEU A 115 14.64 8.47 10.90
C LEU A 115 14.27 9.56 11.93
N ALA A 116 13.60 9.22 13.03
CA ALA A 116 13.28 10.20 14.07
C ALA A 116 14.53 10.69 14.81
N ILE A 117 15.51 9.81 15.05
CA ILE A 117 16.76 10.15 15.73
C ILE A 117 17.85 10.68 14.78
N HIS A 118 17.80 10.34 13.49
CA HIS A 118 18.71 10.82 12.44
C HIS A 118 17.99 11.79 11.50
N ARG A 119 17.84 13.03 11.98
CA ARG A 119 17.07 14.10 11.31
C ARG A 119 17.62 14.49 9.94
N ASP A 120 18.93 14.38 9.73
CA ASP A 120 19.60 14.60 8.46
C ASP A 120 19.09 13.67 7.36
N TRP A 121 18.99 12.37 7.65
CA TRP A 121 18.44 11.37 6.74
C TRP A 121 16.94 11.53 6.53
N GLN A 122 16.21 11.90 7.58
CA GLN A 122 14.79 12.18 7.48
C GLN A 122 14.49 13.38 6.58
N ASP A 123 15.26 14.45 6.71
CA ASP A 123 15.10 15.65 5.90
C ASP A 123 15.55 15.38 4.45
N LYS A 124 16.59 14.56 4.23
CA LYS A 124 16.96 14.09 2.89
C LYS A 124 15.83 13.31 2.22
N ALA A 125 15.25 12.31 2.89
CA ALA A 125 14.15 11.52 2.35
C ALA A 125 12.91 12.38 2.04
N ARG A 126 12.60 13.36 2.90
CA ARG A 126 11.51 14.32 2.64
C ARG A 126 11.79 15.18 1.40
N ARG A 127 13.01 15.70 1.25
CA ARG A 127 13.39 16.51 0.08
C ARG A 127 13.26 15.70 -1.21
N GLU A 128 13.79 14.48 -1.24
CA GLU A 128 13.66 13.57 -2.39
C GLU A 128 12.19 13.34 -2.76
N MET A 129 11.34 13.04 -1.78
CA MET A 129 9.90 12.85 -2.03
C MET A 129 9.23 14.13 -2.55
N SER A 130 9.54 15.29 -1.98
CA SER A 130 9.01 16.58 -2.44
C SER A 130 9.42 16.89 -3.88
N MET A 131 10.68 16.64 -4.24
CA MET A 131 11.17 16.81 -5.61
C MET A 131 10.39 15.94 -6.61
N ILE A 132 10.20 14.66 -6.27
CA ILE A 132 9.44 13.70 -7.09
C ILE A 132 7.99 14.15 -7.26
N ILE A 133 7.33 14.59 -6.19
CA ILE A 133 5.94 15.05 -6.24
C ILE A 133 5.82 16.30 -7.12
N ASN A 134 6.69 17.28 -6.95
CA ASN A 134 6.64 18.52 -7.72
C ASN A 134 6.87 18.28 -9.21
N GLU A 135 7.84 17.44 -9.56
CA GLU A 135 8.10 17.08 -10.95
C GLU A 135 6.96 16.25 -11.57
N THR A 136 6.35 15.37 -10.78
CA THR A 136 5.15 14.64 -11.19
C THR A 136 4.00 15.60 -11.48
N LEU A 137 3.75 16.58 -10.61
CA LEU A 137 2.68 17.56 -10.80
C LEU A 137 2.94 18.50 -11.98
N ARG A 138 4.21 18.79 -12.27
CA ARG A 138 4.60 19.55 -13.47
C ARG A 138 4.29 18.77 -14.75
N LEU A 139 4.78 17.53 -14.87
CA LEU A 139 4.62 16.71 -16.09
C LEU A 139 3.22 16.11 -16.26
N TYR A 140 2.55 15.80 -15.16
CA TYR A 140 1.25 15.15 -15.13
C TYR A 140 0.27 16.00 -14.34
N THR A 141 0.11 17.25 -14.75
CA THR A 141 -0.76 18.21 -14.07
C THR A 141 -2.20 17.73 -14.05
N PRO A 142 -2.83 17.56 -12.86
CA PRO A 142 -4.24 17.12 -12.78
C PRO A 142 -5.24 18.11 -13.41
N LEU A 143 -4.86 19.39 -13.51
CA LEU A 143 -5.67 20.47 -14.06
C LEU A 143 -4.97 21.12 -15.24
N ASN A 144 -5.44 20.82 -16.46
CA ASN A 144 -4.84 21.29 -17.72
C ASN A 144 -4.79 22.83 -17.85
N GLY A 145 -5.69 23.53 -17.17
CA GLY A 145 -5.70 24.98 -17.11
C GLY A 145 -6.66 25.50 -16.06
N VAL A 146 -6.53 26.79 -15.77
CA VAL A 146 -7.32 27.48 -14.76
C VAL A 146 -7.87 28.76 -15.37
N VAL A 147 -9.19 28.98 -15.21
CA VAL A 147 -9.85 30.18 -15.70
C VAL A 147 -9.95 31.23 -14.58
N ARG A 148 -9.72 32.50 -14.93
CA ARG A 148 -9.89 33.67 -14.05
C ARG A 148 -10.70 34.73 -14.79
N ARG A 149 -11.66 35.36 -14.10
CA ARG A 149 -12.42 36.48 -14.66
C ARG A 149 -11.88 37.82 -14.15
N ALA A 150 -11.62 38.74 -15.07
CA ALA A 150 -11.30 40.12 -14.75
C ALA A 150 -12.57 40.86 -14.30
N ARG A 151 -12.76 41.08 -12.99
CA ARG A 151 -13.97 41.77 -12.46
C ARG A 151 -14.03 43.28 -12.78
N ARG A 152 -12.90 43.83 -13.20
CA ARG A 152 -12.73 45.23 -13.59
C ARG A 152 -11.56 45.30 -14.55
N GLN A 153 -11.41 46.44 -15.21
CA GLN A 153 -10.22 46.68 -16.02
C GLN A 153 -8.95 46.51 -15.16
N VAL A 154 -8.02 45.69 -15.65
CA VAL A 154 -6.77 45.37 -14.96
C VAL A 154 -5.62 45.31 -15.97
N GLN A 155 -4.46 45.82 -15.57
CA GLN A 155 -3.24 45.70 -16.37
C GLN A 155 -2.46 44.45 -15.93
N VAL A 156 -2.13 43.57 -16.87
CA VAL A 156 -1.31 42.37 -16.67
C VAL A 156 -0.09 42.47 -17.58
N GLY A 157 1.05 42.85 -17.02
CA GLY A 157 2.25 43.18 -17.79
C GLY A 157 1.99 44.32 -18.77
N LYS A 158 2.11 44.04 -20.08
CA LYS A 158 1.88 45.01 -21.16
C LYS A 158 0.43 45.02 -21.67
N LEU A 159 -0.42 44.11 -21.19
CA LEU A 159 -1.80 43.98 -21.65
C LEU A 159 -2.76 44.70 -20.71
N VAL A 160 -3.76 45.38 -21.28
CA VAL A 160 -4.89 45.96 -20.54
C VAL A 160 -6.11 45.06 -20.80
N LEU A 161 -6.56 44.36 -19.77
CA LEU A 161 -7.69 43.46 -19.82
C LEU A 161 -8.96 44.21 -19.41
N PRO A 162 -10.02 44.25 -20.24
CA PRO A 162 -11.31 44.82 -19.87
C PRO A 162 -12.01 44.06 -18.74
N ALA A 163 -13.02 44.69 -18.14
CA ALA A 163 -13.92 44.02 -17.21
C ALA A 163 -14.71 42.89 -17.91
N GLU A 164 -15.08 41.87 -17.14
CA GLU A 164 -15.87 40.69 -17.54
C GLU A 164 -15.23 39.78 -18.59
N VAL A 165 -13.91 39.90 -18.83
CA VAL A 165 -13.15 38.97 -19.69
C VAL A 165 -12.63 37.79 -18.87
N ASP A 166 -12.80 36.58 -19.42
CA ASP A 166 -12.19 35.36 -18.92
C ASP A 166 -10.78 35.16 -19.51
N VAL A 167 -9.83 34.84 -18.63
CA VAL A 167 -8.45 34.54 -18.95
C VAL A 167 -8.20 33.07 -18.61
N LEU A 168 -7.83 32.28 -19.62
CA LEU A 168 -7.35 30.92 -19.44
C LEU A 168 -5.84 30.95 -19.16
N ILE A 169 -5.43 30.36 -18.05
CA ILE A 169 -4.03 30.04 -17.74
C ILE A 169 -3.80 28.58 -18.12
N PRO A 170 -3.11 28.28 -19.23
CA PRO A 170 -2.94 26.91 -19.71
C PRO A 170 -1.76 26.24 -18.99
N ASN A 171 -1.99 25.76 -17.76
CA ASN A 171 -0.97 25.10 -16.93
C ASN A 171 -0.18 24.02 -17.69
N MET A 172 -0.87 23.16 -18.44
CA MET A 172 -0.24 22.09 -19.22
C MET A 172 0.76 22.65 -20.24
N ALA A 173 0.38 23.71 -20.97
CA ALA A 173 1.30 24.32 -21.94
C ALA A 173 2.50 24.97 -21.23
N LEU A 174 2.27 25.69 -20.13
CA LEU A 174 3.31 26.38 -19.37
C LEU A 174 4.30 25.41 -18.70
N HIS A 175 3.81 24.29 -18.17
CA HIS A 175 4.66 23.29 -17.51
C HIS A 175 5.54 22.49 -18.48
N HIS A 176 5.20 22.49 -19.77
CA HIS A 176 5.93 21.79 -20.82
C HIS A 176 6.68 22.74 -21.77
N ASP A 177 6.66 24.06 -21.53
CA ASP A 177 7.31 25.04 -22.40
C ASP A 177 8.84 24.96 -22.26
N PRO A 178 9.58 24.61 -23.34
CA PRO A 178 11.05 24.56 -23.31
C PRO A 178 11.69 25.92 -23.03
N GLN A 179 11.00 27.04 -23.29
CA GLN A 179 11.51 28.37 -22.95
C GLN A 179 11.56 28.61 -21.43
N LEU A 180 10.68 27.94 -20.67
CA LEU A 180 10.62 28.04 -19.21
C LEU A 180 11.43 26.94 -18.52
N TRP A 181 11.44 25.73 -19.09
CA TRP A 181 11.98 24.53 -18.44
C TRP A 181 13.23 23.95 -19.11
N GLY A 182 13.67 24.50 -20.24
CA GLY A 182 14.79 24.00 -21.04
C GLY A 182 14.38 22.89 -22.02
N ASP A 183 15.32 22.45 -22.86
CA ASP A 183 15.07 21.44 -23.90
C ASP A 183 14.61 20.08 -23.33
N ASP A 184 14.92 19.81 -22.06
CA ASP A 184 14.51 18.62 -21.33
C ASP A 184 13.14 18.79 -20.63
N ALA A 185 12.31 19.77 -21.03
CA ALA A 185 11.00 20.06 -20.44
C ALA A 185 10.04 18.85 -20.36
N HIS A 186 10.20 17.87 -21.25
CA HIS A 186 9.36 16.66 -21.28
C HIS A 186 9.97 15.46 -20.52
N VAL A 187 11.17 15.63 -19.95
CA VAL A 187 11.88 14.58 -19.20
C VAL A 187 11.56 14.71 -17.72
N PHE A 188 11.28 13.57 -17.05
CA PHE A 188 11.13 13.49 -15.60
C PHE A 188 12.47 13.66 -14.92
N LYS A 189 12.68 14.84 -14.31
CA LYS A 189 13.92 15.25 -13.66
C LYS A 189 13.64 15.94 -12.31
N PRO A 190 13.43 15.18 -11.21
CA PRO A 190 13.10 15.73 -9.89
C PRO A 190 14.09 16.78 -9.37
N GLU A 191 15.35 16.68 -9.76
CA GLU A 191 16.45 17.56 -9.34
C GLU A 191 16.20 19.03 -9.71
N ARG A 192 15.26 19.32 -10.63
CA ARG A 192 14.78 20.69 -10.89
C ARG A 192 14.29 21.42 -9.64
N PHE A 193 13.80 20.67 -8.66
CA PHE A 193 13.25 21.18 -7.42
C PHE A 193 14.20 20.99 -6.21
N GLU A 194 15.50 20.75 -6.45
CA GLU A 194 16.50 20.57 -5.38
C GLU A 194 16.60 21.78 -4.46
N GLU A 195 16.51 22.99 -5.03
CA GLU A 195 16.48 24.25 -4.29
C GLU A 195 15.07 24.65 -3.79
N GLY A 196 14.06 23.79 -4.01
CA GLY A 196 12.67 24.04 -3.66
C GLY A 196 11.83 24.62 -4.82
N ILE A 197 10.62 25.09 -4.49
CA ILE A 197 9.62 25.58 -5.47
C ILE A 197 9.65 27.10 -5.67
N ALA A 198 10.34 27.84 -4.79
CA ALA A 198 10.47 29.29 -4.87
C ALA A 198 11.95 29.61 -5.12
N LYS A 199 12.23 30.25 -6.26
CA LYS A 199 13.48 30.97 -6.47
C LYS A 199 13.32 32.42 -6.04
#